data_AF-A0A1X9MCK2-F1
#
_entry.id   AF-A0A1X9MCK2-F1
#
_cell.length_a   1.000
_cell.length_b   1.000
_cell.length_c   1.000
_cell.angle_alpha   90.00
_cell.angle_beta   90.00
_cell.angle_gamma   90.00
#
_symmetry.space_group_name_H-M   'P 1'
#
loop_
_entity.id
_entity.type
_entity.pdbx_description
1 polymer ?
#
loop_
_entity_poly.entity_id
_entity_poly.type
_entity_poly.pdbx_seq_one_letter_code
_entity_poly.pdbx_strand_id
1 'polypeptide(L)'
;MKVKKMVLIGLLIFISSCQSQIKEDESIQSLAEQSDLQKTIVLHELNGEQKFILVDDLVEKLNGDYKYDQIHRTLELQINEDNFYLVDGVPVLEKNGEYIASDEIHLKITNEKLFLPTQFVEVGIGATTTIVDDLLHFQWYGQTQQVFNEEVNAIQLEDLNVEQLIDHLSFLEKPIKGAEVSKIPGHLPGAPRPYRNGYHEGIDWYDYASGGGISTDTPVYAMGEGVVVRADHNFVEYHSAEEREKDLSYAAEIGETPEYIFDKLRGRQVWVQYEGGVMNRFAHLHDIPADIQVGTKVNGATIIGYVGNSGTSDSVDQNYEAGLHLHQDLFIYGELFWTYLDEGEVIEVLEQIW
;
A
#
# COMPACT_ATOMS: atom_id res chain seq x y z
N MET A 1 -39.45 -57.38 66.66
CA MET A 1 -39.06 -57.03 65.28
C MET A 1 -38.08 -55.87 65.34
N LYS A 2 -36.84 -56.10 64.85
CA LYS A 2 -35.75 -55.14 64.53
C LYS A 2 -35.19 -54.23 65.65
N VAL A 3 -33.92 -53.84 65.71
CA VAL A 3 -32.57 -54.27 65.25
C VAL A 3 -31.63 -53.26 65.97
N LYS A 4 -30.48 -53.71 66.49
CA LYS A 4 -29.36 -52.89 66.99
C LYS A 4 -28.80 -51.99 65.88
N LYS A 5 -28.26 -50.79 66.21
CA LYS A 5 -27.09 -50.26 65.49
C LYS A 5 -26.22 -49.37 66.36
N MET A 6 -24.98 -49.80 66.48
CA MET A 6 -23.80 -49.16 67.04
C MET A 6 -23.13 -48.41 65.88
N VAL A 7 -22.72 -47.16 66.07
CA VAL A 7 -21.98 -46.38 65.07
C VAL A 7 -20.52 -46.28 65.52
N LEU A 8 -19.62 -46.71 64.62
CA LEU A 8 -18.18 -46.67 64.72
C LEU A 8 -17.68 -45.47 63.88
N ILE A 9 -16.88 -44.58 64.48
CA ILE A 9 -16.21 -43.46 63.81
C ILE A 9 -14.84 -43.94 63.35
N GLY A 10 -14.56 -43.82 62.04
CA GLY A 10 -13.28 -44.08 61.41
C GLY A 10 -12.76 -42.83 60.71
N LEU A 11 -11.51 -42.48 61.03
CA LEU A 11 -10.70 -41.34 60.64
C LEU A 11 -10.32 -41.38 59.13
N LEU A 12 -10.45 -40.27 58.41
CA LEU A 12 -9.92 -40.08 57.04
C LEU A 12 -8.81 -39.02 57.06
N ILE A 13 -7.65 -39.36 56.52
CA ILE A 13 -6.47 -38.50 56.35
C ILE A 13 -6.01 -38.59 54.89
N PHE A 14 -5.79 -37.40 54.32
CA PHE A 14 -4.92 -37.01 53.20
C PHE A 14 -5.30 -37.32 51.75
N ILE A 15 -5.80 -36.27 51.06
CA ILE A 15 -5.55 -36.00 49.64
C ILE A 15 -5.43 -34.47 49.48
N SER A 16 -4.24 -33.89 49.60
CA SER A 16 -4.04 -32.44 49.40
C SER A 16 -2.71 -32.08 48.72
N SER A 17 -2.06 -33.04 48.04
CA SER A 17 -0.78 -32.82 47.36
C SER A 17 -0.85 -32.84 45.84
N CYS A 18 -1.96 -33.29 45.23
CA CYS A 18 -2.10 -33.26 43.76
C CYS A 18 -2.68 -31.94 43.23
N GLN A 19 -3.43 -31.17 44.03
CA GLN A 19 -4.06 -29.93 43.57
C GLN A 19 -3.10 -28.73 43.50
N SER A 20 -1.98 -28.74 44.22
CA SER A 20 -0.98 -27.66 44.15
C SER A 20 -0.09 -27.79 42.92
N GLN A 21 0.32 -29.01 42.56
CA GLN A 21 1.14 -29.27 41.37
C GLN A 21 0.39 -28.96 40.06
N ILE A 22 -0.90 -29.27 39.97
CA ILE A 22 -1.70 -28.98 38.77
C ILE A 22 -1.86 -27.46 38.56
N LYS A 23 -2.03 -26.69 39.66
CA LYS A 23 -2.13 -25.23 39.57
C LYS A 23 -0.79 -24.53 39.26
N GLU A 24 0.32 -25.09 39.73
CA GLU A 24 1.65 -24.59 39.37
C GLU A 24 1.95 -24.87 37.89
N ASP A 25 1.66 -26.06 37.38
CA ASP A 25 1.84 -26.40 35.96
C ASP A 25 0.97 -25.54 35.03
N GLU A 26 -0.31 -25.34 35.36
CA GLU A 26 -1.19 -24.43 34.59
C GLU A 26 -0.69 -22.97 34.62
N SER A 27 -0.15 -22.51 35.75
CA SER A 27 0.40 -21.15 35.86
C SER A 27 1.70 -20.97 35.07
N ILE A 28 2.60 -21.97 35.08
CA ILE A 28 3.86 -21.95 34.35
C ILE A 28 3.60 -22.06 32.84
N GLN A 29 2.63 -22.88 32.44
CA GLN A 29 2.23 -23.02 31.04
C GLN A 29 1.58 -21.73 30.51
N SER A 30 0.73 -21.07 31.32
CA SER A 30 0.15 -19.77 30.95
C SER A 30 1.19 -18.64 30.85
N LEU A 31 2.24 -18.66 31.69
CA LEU A 31 3.35 -17.70 31.64
C LEU A 31 4.28 -17.97 30.45
N ALA A 32 4.52 -19.23 30.11
CA ALA A 32 5.30 -19.62 28.94
C ALA A 32 4.59 -19.23 27.64
N GLU A 33 3.27 -19.49 27.55
CA GLU A 33 2.43 -19.07 26.43
C GLU A 33 2.34 -17.54 26.31
N GLN A 34 2.20 -16.81 27.42
CA GLN A 34 2.28 -15.34 27.40
C GLN A 34 3.66 -14.81 26.99
N SER A 35 4.75 -15.50 27.35
CA SER A 35 6.10 -15.08 26.95
C SER A 35 6.37 -15.32 25.47
N ASP A 36 5.76 -16.35 24.87
CA ASP A 36 5.95 -16.68 23.46
C ASP A 36 5.24 -15.67 22.53
N LEU A 37 4.16 -15.05 23.03
CA LEU A 37 3.44 -13.97 22.35
C LEU A 37 4.17 -12.63 22.40
N GLN A 38 5.07 -12.44 23.37
CA GLN A 38 5.83 -11.21 23.50
C GLN A 38 7.09 -11.27 22.64
N LYS A 39 7.12 -10.47 21.59
CA LYS A 39 8.28 -10.37 20.70
C LYS A 39 9.10 -9.13 21.05
N THR A 40 10.39 -9.20 20.76
CA THR A 40 11.33 -8.10 20.97
C THR A 40 12.29 -8.02 19.79
N ILE A 41 12.46 -6.82 19.23
CA ILE A 41 13.37 -6.53 18.11
C ILE A 41 14.30 -5.38 18.51
N VAL A 42 15.57 -5.47 18.10
CA VAL A 42 16.55 -4.41 18.33
C VAL A 42 16.28 -3.24 17.40
N LEU A 43 16.35 -2.02 17.93
CA LEU A 43 16.21 -0.80 17.15
C LEU A 43 17.56 -0.28 16.70
N HIS A 44 17.59 0.21 15.46
CA HIS A 44 18.74 0.81 14.83
C HIS A 44 18.47 2.29 14.57
N GLU A 45 19.39 3.14 14.99
CA GLU A 45 19.35 4.56 14.67
C GLU A 45 20.08 4.80 13.34
N LEU A 46 19.38 5.36 12.36
CA LEU A 46 19.96 5.70 11.06
C LEU A 46 20.08 7.22 10.94
N ASN A 47 21.32 7.70 10.79
CA ASN A 47 21.67 9.11 10.60
C ASN A 47 21.16 10.08 11.69
N GLY A 48 20.92 9.59 12.91
CA GLY A 48 20.69 10.45 14.08
C GLY A 48 19.24 10.90 14.33
N GLU A 49 18.25 10.35 13.60
CA GLU A 49 16.91 10.96 13.58
C GLU A 49 15.74 9.98 13.84
N GLN A 50 15.77 8.73 13.36
CA GLN A 50 14.64 7.81 13.52
C GLN A 50 15.10 6.37 13.82
N LYS A 51 14.30 5.66 14.64
CA LYS A 51 14.54 4.26 15.02
C LYS A 51 13.89 3.33 14.01
N PHE A 52 14.67 2.39 13.51
CA PHE A 52 14.26 1.41 12.52
C PHE A 52 14.46 -0.01 13.06
N ILE A 53 13.71 -0.94 12.50
CA ILE A 53 13.93 -2.38 12.64
C ILE A 53 14.64 -2.90 11.40
N LEU A 54 15.54 -3.86 11.58
CA LEU A 54 16.13 -4.60 10.47
C LEU A 54 15.09 -5.61 9.96
N VAL A 55 14.88 -5.69 8.65
CA VAL A 55 13.91 -6.63 8.06
C VAL A 55 14.27 -8.08 8.39
N ASP A 56 15.56 -8.43 8.36
CA ASP A 56 16.05 -9.77 8.75
C ASP A 56 15.62 -10.15 10.17
N ASP A 57 15.74 -9.22 11.13
CA ASP A 57 15.34 -9.46 12.51
C ASP A 57 13.81 -9.62 12.62
N LEU A 58 13.05 -8.83 11.87
CA LEU A 58 11.59 -8.90 11.84
C LEU A 58 11.11 -10.28 11.35
N VAL A 59 11.62 -10.75 10.21
CA VAL A 59 11.21 -12.04 9.64
C VAL A 59 11.64 -13.21 10.54
N GLU A 60 12.82 -13.12 11.17
CA GLU A 60 13.26 -14.12 12.15
C GLU A 60 12.31 -14.18 13.36
N LYS A 61 11.84 -13.03 13.87
CA LYS A 61 10.94 -13.00 15.04
C LYS A 61 9.51 -13.41 14.73
N LEU A 62 9.06 -13.23 13.49
CA LEU A 62 7.68 -13.48 13.10
C LEU A 62 7.49 -14.72 12.22
N ASN A 63 8.57 -15.49 12.00
CA ASN A 63 8.58 -16.61 11.05
C ASN A 63 8.06 -16.20 9.66
N GLY A 64 8.47 -15.02 9.21
CA GLY A 64 8.17 -14.53 7.86
C GLY A 64 9.29 -14.83 6.87
N ASP A 65 9.10 -14.37 5.65
CA ASP A 65 10.10 -14.37 4.59
C ASP A 65 9.96 -13.11 3.74
N TYR A 66 10.99 -12.79 2.97
CA TYR A 66 10.95 -11.64 2.08
C TYR A 66 11.77 -11.87 0.81
N LYS A 67 11.40 -11.13 -0.23
CA LYS A 67 12.19 -10.95 -1.45
C LYS A 67 12.49 -9.47 -1.61
N TYR A 68 13.70 -9.19 -2.09
CA TYR A 68 14.12 -7.84 -2.42
C TYR A 68 14.62 -7.80 -3.85
N ASP A 69 13.96 -6.99 -4.67
CA ASP A 69 14.40 -6.71 -6.03
C ASP A 69 15.39 -5.54 -6.01
N GLN A 70 16.63 -5.77 -6.41
CA GLN A 70 17.66 -4.74 -6.40
C GLN A 70 17.48 -3.69 -7.49
N ILE A 71 16.86 -4.05 -8.61
CA ILE A 71 16.61 -3.16 -9.75
C ILE A 71 15.46 -2.23 -9.39
N HIS A 72 14.33 -2.79 -8.99
CA HIS A 72 13.13 -2.03 -8.64
C HIS A 72 13.21 -1.36 -7.27
N ARG A 73 14.10 -1.87 -6.40
CA ARG A 73 14.22 -1.49 -4.98
C ARG A 73 12.93 -1.74 -4.22
N THR A 74 12.35 -2.89 -4.46
CA THR A 74 11.06 -3.28 -3.91
C THR A 74 11.25 -4.38 -2.88
N LEU A 75 10.48 -4.30 -1.80
CA LEU A 75 10.43 -5.30 -0.74
C LEU A 75 9.06 -5.96 -0.76
N GLU A 76 9.03 -7.24 -1.13
CA GLU A 76 7.91 -8.14 -0.88
C GLU A 76 8.17 -8.88 0.43
N LEU A 77 7.33 -8.67 1.42
CA LEU A 77 7.45 -9.27 2.76
C LEU A 77 6.20 -10.10 3.05
N GLN A 78 6.39 -11.37 3.35
CA GLN A 78 5.31 -12.28 3.74
C GLN A 78 5.42 -12.58 5.24
N ILE A 79 4.35 -12.30 5.99
CA ILE A 79 4.23 -12.66 7.40
C ILE A 79 2.87 -13.33 7.60
N ASN A 80 2.87 -14.63 7.91
CA ASN A 80 1.68 -15.48 7.87
C ASN A 80 1.00 -15.49 6.48
N GLU A 81 -0.25 -15.03 6.41
CA GLU A 81 -1.06 -14.92 5.19
C GLU A 81 -1.05 -13.50 4.60
N ASP A 82 -0.45 -12.54 5.31
CA ASP A 82 -0.34 -11.16 4.84
C ASP A 82 0.92 -10.99 3.98
N ASN A 83 0.71 -10.43 2.80
CA ASN A 83 1.75 -9.93 1.91
C ASN A 83 1.83 -8.41 2.02
N PHE A 84 3.03 -7.90 2.18
CA PHE A 84 3.35 -6.49 2.26
C PHE A 84 4.27 -6.11 1.10
N TYR A 85 4.01 -4.96 0.49
CA TYR A 85 4.82 -4.45 -0.60
C TYR A 85 5.20 -2.98 -0.36
N LEU A 86 6.50 -2.68 -0.50
CA LEU A 86 7.05 -1.34 -0.39
C LEU A 86 8.07 -1.08 -1.49
N VAL A 87 8.16 0.18 -1.93
CA VAL A 87 9.18 0.67 -2.87
C VAL A 87 10.07 1.68 -2.16
N ASP A 88 11.39 1.62 -2.37
CA ASP A 88 12.34 2.62 -1.86
C ASP A 88 11.96 4.04 -2.31
N GLY A 89 11.90 4.97 -1.37
CA GLY A 89 11.53 6.36 -1.62
C GLY A 89 10.03 6.62 -1.83
N VAL A 90 9.19 5.58 -1.80
CA VAL A 90 7.72 5.71 -1.88
C VAL A 90 7.13 5.44 -0.49
N PRO A 91 6.59 6.45 0.21
CA PRO A 91 6.08 6.31 1.57
C PRO A 91 4.65 5.75 1.57
N VAL A 92 4.47 4.59 0.94
CA VAL A 92 3.19 3.89 0.86
C VAL A 92 3.43 2.42 1.14
N LEU A 93 2.61 1.87 2.04
CA LEU A 93 2.57 0.44 2.32
C LEU A 93 1.35 -0.17 1.64
N GLU A 94 1.58 -1.13 0.76
CA GLU A 94 0.55 -2.04 0.30
C GLU A 94 0.51 -3.29 1.20
N LYS A 95 -0.69 -3.73 1.53
CA LYS A 95 -0.98 -4.94 2.30
C LYS A 95 -2.10 -5.70 1.58
N ASN A 96 -1.79 -6.90 1.07
CA ASN A 96 -2.73 -7.75 0.35
C ASN A 96 -3.48 -7.02 -0.79
N GLY A 97 -2.77 -6.16 -1.53
CA GLY A 97 -3.37 -5.38 -2.62
C GLY A 97 -4.11 -4.10 -2.22
N GLU A 98 -4.26 -3.82 -0.91
CA GLU A 98 -4.83 -2.58 -0.41
C GLU A 98 -3.77 -1.67 0.19
N TYR A 99 -3.98 -0.36 0.12
CA TYR A 99 -2.99 0.63 0.55
C TYR A 99 -3.33 1.22 1.91
N ILE A 100 -2.37 1.17 2.83
CA ILE A 100 -2.53 1.69 4.19
C ILE A 100 -2.27 3.19 4.21
N ALA A 101 -3.21 3.95 4.77
CA ALA A 101 -3.08 5.40 4.93
C ALA A 101 -2.09 5.75 6.07
N SER A 102 -0.80 5.72 5.78
CA SER A 102 0.27 6.17 6.67
C SER A 102 1.47 6.65 5.85
N ASP A 103 1.90 7.89 6.09
CA ASP A 103 3.14 8.47 5.54
C ASP A 103 4.39 8.15 6.38
N GLU A 104 4.20 7.51 7.54
CA GLU A 104 5.30 7.14 8.44
C GLU A 104 5.93 5.79 8.06
N ILE A 105 5.29 5.00 7.19
CA ILE A 105 5.78 3.69 6.76
C ILE A 105 6.49 3.82 5.42
N HIS A 106 7.78 3.52 5.40
CA HIS A 106 8.61 3.59 4.20
C HIS A 106 9.76 2.59 4.28
N LEU A 107 10.20 2.09 3.12
CA LEU A 107 11.41 1.30 3.02
C LEU A 107 12.65 2.20 3.09
N LYS A 108 13.65 1.80 3.87
CA LYS A 108 14.96 2.45 3.90
C LYS A 108 16.07 1.45 3.65
N ILE A 109 16.94 1.77 2.69
CA ILE A 109 18.06 0.91 2.32
C ILE A 109 19.36 1.59 2.73
N THR A 110 20.21 0.91 3.50
CA THR A 110 21.52 1.44 3.91
C THR A 110 22.50 0.30 4.10
N ASN A 111 23.71 0.43 3.52
CA ASN A 111 24.75 -0.60 3.57
C ASN A 111 24.23 -2.00 3.17
N GLU A 112 23.45 -2.05 2.08
CA GLU A 112 22.83 -3.30 1.56
C GLU A 112 21.85 -3.99 2.52
N LYS A 113 21.42 -3.29 3.57
CA LYS A 113 20.42 -3.77 4.53
C LYS A 113 19.12 -3.01 4.38
N LEU A 114 18.02 -3.73 4.61
CA LEU A 114 16.66 -3.23 4.53
C LEU A 114 16.13 -2.91 5.92
N PHE A 115 15.56 -1.72 6.06
CA PHE A 115 15.05 -1.22 7.31
C PHE A 115 13.61 -0.74 7.14
N LEU A 116 12.79 -1.00 8.14
CA LEU A 116 11.44 -0.50 8.26
C LEU A 116 11.29 0.33 9.55
N PRO A 117 10.47 1.37 9.56
CA PRO A 117 10.18 2.13 10.78
C PRO A 117 9.35 1.29 11.74
N THR A 118 9.35 1.65 13.02
CA THR A 118 8.55 0.97 14.05
C THR A 118 7.05 0.98 13.74
N GLN A 119 6.59 2.01 13.03
CA GLN A 119 5.23 2.15 12.54
C GLN A 119 4.78 1.00 11.64
N PHE A 120 5.70 0.30 10.97
CA PHE A 120 5.35 -0.91 10.22
C PHE A 120 4.73 -1.97 11.15
N VAL A 121 5.29 -2.16 12.35
CA VAL A 121 4.78 -3.14 13.32
C VAL A 121 3.49 -2.65 13.97
N GLU A 122 3.38 -1.36 14.26
CA GLU A 122 2.20 -0.79 14.90
C GLU A 122 0.98 -0.74 13.98
N VAL A 123 1.17 -0.21 12.76
CA VAL A 123 0.09 0.09 11.83
C VAL A 123 -0.03 -0.98 10.75
N GLY A 124 1.08 -1.43 10.14
CA GLY A 124 1.05 -2.44 9.07
C GLY A 124 0.68 -3.83 9.58
N ILE A 125 1.40 -4.28 10.61
CA ILE A 125 1.13 -5.56 11.29
C ILE A 125 -0.10 -5.44 12.22
N GLY A 126 -0.36 -4.26 12.79
CA GLY A 126 -1.46 -4.06 13.74
C GLY A 126 -1.15 -4.53 15.16
N ALA A 127 0.13 -4.55 15.56
CA ALA A 127 0.55 -4.98 16.88
C ALA A 127 0.70 -3.79 17.84
N THR A 128 0.32 -3.96 19.11
CA THR A 128 0.62 -2.94 20.13
C THR A 128 2.11 -2.96 20.46
N THR A 129 2.76 -1.80 20.36
CA THR A 129 4.22 -1.67 20.56
C THR A 129 4.59 -0.83 21.78
N THR A 130 5.79 -1.02 22.32
CA THR A 130 6.40 -0.18 23.35
C THR A 130 7.91 -0.21 23.19
N ILE A 131 8.57 0.95 23.31
CA ILE A 131 10.03 1.05 23.18
C ILE A 131 10.66 1.21 24.56
N VAL A 132 11.60 0.33 24.90
CA VAL A 132 12.40 0.38 26.15
C VAL A 132 13.85 0.05 25.80
N ASP A 133 14.81 0.89 26.22
CA ASP A 133 16.26 0.64 26.05
C ASP A 133 16.67 0.17 24.63
N ASP A 134 16.20 0.88 23.60
CA ASP A 134 16.43 0.57 22.18
C ASP A 134 15.91 -0.80 21.71
N LEU A 135 14.94 -1.34 22.43
CA LEU A 135 14.19 -2.53 22.05
C LEU A 135 12.74 -2.17 21.77
N LEU A 136 12.22 -2.67 20.65
CA LEU A 136 10.81 -2.66 20.33
C LEU A 136 10.18 -3.92 20.92
N HIS A 137 9.33 -3.75 21.93
CA HIS A 137 8.49 -4.80 22.47
C HIS A 137 7.11 -4.75 21.85
N PHE A 138 6.55 -5.88 21.47
CA PHE A 138 5.20 -5.93 20.94
C PHE A 138 4.54 -7.30 21.19
N GLN A 139 3.22 -7.28 21.24
CA GLN A 139 2.42 -8.50 21.36
C GLN A 139 2.05 -9.00 19.98
N TRP A 140 2.44 -10.24 19.69
CA TRP A 140 2.15 -10.90 18.43
C TRP A 140 1.35 -12.16 18.69
N TYR A 141 0.10 -12.15 18.25
CA TYR A 141 -0.84 -13.26 18.44
C TYR A 141 -0.82 -14.28 17.29
N GLY A 142 0.08 -14.10 16.32
CA GLY A 142 0.03 -14.86 15.07
C GLY A 142 -1.26 -14.55 14.30
N GLN A 143 -1.84 -15.57 13.66
CA GLN A 143 -3.14 -15.43 13.03
C GLN A 143 -4.20 -15.05 14.06
N THR A 144 -4.63 -13.78 14.07
CA THR A 144 -5.98 -13.49 14.53
C THR A 144 -6.92 -14.13 13.52
N GLN A 145 -7.55 -15.26 13.87
CA GLN A 145 -8.77 -15.67 13.17
C GLN A 145 -9.69 -14.45 13.25
N GLN A 146 -9.89 -13.77 12.13
CA GLN A 146 -10.89 -12.73 12.02
C GLN A 146 -12.24 -13.41 12.26
N VAL A 147 -12.69 -13.40 13.51
CA VAL A 147 -14.07 -13.74 13.85
C VAL A 147 -14.89 -12.52 13.49
N PHE A 148 -15.04 -12.20 12.20
CA PHE A 148 -16.16 -11.44 11.63
C PHE A 148 -16.09 -11.46 10.09
N ASN A 149 -17.04 -12.20 9.53
CA ASN A 149 -17.62 -12.16 8.18
C ASN A 149 -16.75 -12.36 6.94
N GLU A 150 -16.97 -13.55 6.37
CA GLU A 150 -16.79 -13.95 4.98
C GLU A 150 -15.35 -13.93 4.49
N GLU A 151 -14.96 -15.04 3.85
CA GLU A 151 -13.81 -15.08 2.97
C GLU A 151 -13.92 -13.89 2.01
N VAL A 152 -13.23 -12.78 2.29
CA VAL A 152 -12.88 -11.81 1.27
C VAL A 152 -11.85 -12.55 0.42
N ASN A 153 -12.32 -13.46 -0.42
CA ASN A 153 -11.56 -13.92 -1.56
C ASN A 153 -11.36 -12.65 -2.39
N ALA A 154 -10.21 -11.99 -2.21
CA ALA A 154 -9.77 -10.93 -3.09
C ALA A 154 -10.01 -11.43 -4.51
N ILE A 155 -10.87 -10.70 -5.22
CA ILE A 155 -11.23 -11.03 -6.58
C ILE A 155 -9.92 -11.14 -7.36
N GLN A 156 -9.67 -12.28 -7.99
CA GLN A 156 -8.51 -12.44 -8.86
C GLN A 156 -8.82 -11.73 -10.17
N LEU A 157 -8.01 -10.72 -10.52
CA LEU A 157 -8.28 -9.89 -11.68
C LEU A 157 -8.30 -10.71 -12.98
N GLU A 158 -7.45 -11.74 -13.07
CA GLU A 158 -7.37 -12.66 -14.21
C GLU A 158 -8.66 -13.46 -14.46
N ASP A 159 -9.51 -13.61 -13.45
CA ASP A 159 -10.78 -14.35 -13.54
C ASP A 159 -11.97 -13.48 -13.95
N LEU A 160 -11.80 -12.15 -13.98
CA LEU A 160 -12.87 -11.22 -14.36
C LEU A 160 -12.98 -11.08 -15.87
N ASN A 161 -14.21 -11.20 -16.39
CA ASN A 161 -14.50 -10.72 -17.74
C ASN A 161 -14.84 -9.21 -17.74
N VAL A 162 -14.87 -8.61 -18.94
CA VAL A 162 -15.17 -7.18 -19.15
C VAL A 162 -16.45 -6.70 -18.44
N GLU A 163 -17.54 -7.47 -18.50
CA GLU A 163 -18.82 -7.08 -17.87
C GLU A 163 -18.68 -7.04 -16.34
N GLN A 164 -18.04 -8.05 -15.74
CA GLN A 164 -17.82 -8.11 -14.30
C GLN A 164 -16.87 -7.01 -13.83
N LEU A 165 -15.85 -6.69 -14.64
CA LEU A 165 -14.92 -5.61 -14.35
C LEU A 165 -15.61 -4.24 -14.39
N ILE A 166 -16.48 -4.00 -15.39
CA ILE A 166 -17.31 -2.79 -15.45
C ILE A 166 -18.22 -2.68 -14.24
N ASP A 167 -18.88 -3.78 -13.83
CA ASP A 167 -19.74 -3.79 -12.64
C ASP A 167 -18.95 -3.44 -11.37
N HIS A 168 -17.78 -4.06 -11.19
CA HIS A 168 -16.88 -3.80 -10.06
C HIS A 168 -16.41 -2.35 -9.98
N LEU A 169 -16.21 -1.71 -11.12
CA LEU A 169 -15.71 -0.32 -11.23
C LEU A 169 -16.83 0.72 -11.40
N SER A 170 -18.10 0.29 -11.45
CA SER A 170 -19.25 1.14 -11.83
C SER A 170 -19.54 2.30 -10.86
N PHE A 171 -18.96 2.26 -9.66
CA PHE A 171 -19.08 3.34 -8.67
C PHE A 171 -18.14 4.53 -8.96
N LEU A 172 -17.17 4.39 -9.87
CA LEU A 172 -16.19 5.43 -10.16
C LEU A 172 -16.78 6.53 -11.07
N GLU A 173 -16.68 7.77 -10.63
CA GLU A 173 -16.93 8.97 -11.40
C GLU A 173 -15.66 9.43 -12.15
N LYS A 174 -15.83 10.16 -13.26
CA LYS A 174 -14.71 10.80 -13.99
C LYS A 174 -13.91 11.74 -13.06
N PRO A 175 -12.57 11.69 -13.09
CA PRO A 175 -11.74 12.58 -12.26
C PRO A 175 -11.72 14.02 -12.76
N ILE A 176 -12.12 14.28 -14.01
CA ILE A 176 -12.31 15.62 -14.56
C ILE A 176 -13.75 15.73 -15.07
N LYS A 177 -14.50 16.67 -14.48
CA LYS A 177 -15.92 16.85 -14.83
C LYS A 177 -16.08 17.29 -16.28
N GLY A 178 -16.88 16.52 -17.02
CA GLY A 178 -17.18 16.79 -18.43
C GLY A 178 -16.08 16.37 -19.41
N ALA A 179 -14.99 15.75 -18.94
CA ALA A 179 -13.97 15.20 -19.82
C ALA A 179 -14.48 13.96 -20.56
N GLU A 180 -13.87 13.68 -21.70
CA GLU A 180 -14.10 12.48 -22.50
C GLU A 180 -12.88 11.54 -22.42
N VAL A 181 -13.13 10.24 -22.41
CA VAL A 181 -12.08 9.22 -22.46
C VAL A 181 -11.32 9.37 -23.78
N SER A 182 -10.00 9.53 -23.69
CA SER A 182 -9.16 9.63 -24.88
C SER A 182 -9.14 8.30 -25.63
N LYS A 183 -9.27 8.36 -26.96
CA LYS A 183 -9.15 7.20 -27.87
C LYS A 183 -7.85 7.17 -28.66
N ILE A 184 -6.91 8.04 -28.31
CA ILE A 184 -5.59 8.08 -28.93
C ILE A 184 -4.78 6.91 -28.33
N PRO A 185 -4.27 5.95 -29.14
CA PRO A 185 -3.62 4.74 -28.60
C PRO A 185 -2.49 5.04 -27.62
N GLY A 186 -1.70 6.08 -27.87
CA GLY A 186 -0.62 6.48 -26.97
C GLY A 186 -1.07 6.94 -25.58
N HIS A 187 -2.33 7.35 -25.40
CA HIS A 187 -2.88 7.83 -24.14
C HIS A 187 -3.53 6.71 -23.32
N LEU A 188 -3.73 5.53 -23.90
CA LEU A 188 -4.41 4.43 -23.26
C LEU A 188 -3.46 3.60 -22.40
N PRO A 189 -3.97 2.92 -21.36
CA PRO A 189 -3.19 1.93 -20.63
C PRO A 189 -2.69 0.81 -21.56
N GLY A 190 -1.52 0.24 -21.25
CA GLY A 190 -0.86 -0.78 -22.06
C GLY A 190 -0.07 -0.25 -23.26
N ALA A 191 -0.16 1.04 -23.58
CA ALA A 191 0.61 1.61 -24.68
C ALA A 191 2.13 1.57 -24.42
N PRO A 192 2.97 1.14 -25.37
CA PRO A 192 4.41 1.06 -25.15
C PRO A 192 5.04 2.45 -24.92
N ARG A 193 6.08 2.49 -24.08
CA ARG A 193 6.90 3.67 -23.78
C ARG A 193 8.38 3.38 -24.08
N PRO A 194 8.77 3.37 -25.38
CA PRO A 194 10.11 2.92 -25.80
C PRO A 194 11.27 3.71 -25.19
N TYR A 195 11.06 5.00 -24.88
CA TYR A 195 12.08 5.86 -24.31
C TYR A 195 12.50 5.45 -22.88
N ARG A 196 11.74 4.58 -22.21
CA ARG A 196 12.03 4.06 -20.87
C ARG A 196 11.86 2.54 -20.73
N ASN A 197 11.74 1.82 -21.85
CA ASN A 197 11.48 0.38 -21.88
C ASN A 197 10.33 -0.08 -20.97
N GLY A 198 9.21 0.64 -20.99
CA GLY A 198 8.05 0.31 -20.16
C GLY A 198 6.73 0.40 -20.94
N TYR A 199 5.64 0.34 -20.19
CA TYR A 199 4.29 0.54 -20.70
C TYR A 199 3.64 1.73 -19.99
N HIS A 200 2.56 2.21 -20.59
CA HIS A 200 1.69 3.19 -19.99
C HIS A 200 0.79 2.49 -18.99
N GLU A 201 0.94 2.76 -17.70
CA GLU A 201 0.18 2.06 -16.64
C GLU A 201 -1.23 2.63 -16.46
N GLY A 202 -1.50 3.81 -17.02
CA GLY A 202 -2.72 4.56 -16.82
C GLY A 202 -3.29 5.17 -18.10
N ILE A 203 -4.26 6.05 -17.91
CA ILE A 203 -4.86 6.87 -18.97
C ILE A 203 -4.38 8.32 -18.85
N ASP A 204 -4.15 8.97 -20.00
CA ASP A 204 -3.84 10.40 -20.06
C ASP A 204 -5.04 11.23 -20.52
N TRP A 205 -5.34 12.29 -19.76
CA TRP A 205 -6.38 13.25 -20.02
C TRP A 205 -5.78 14.57 -20.55
N TYR A 206 -5.57 14.64 -21.86
CA TYR A 206 -5.06 15.82 -22.55
C TYR A 206 -6.19 16.74 -23.03
N ASP A 207 -5.95 18.06 -23.02
CA ASP A 207 -6.91 19.07 -23.51
C ASP A 207 -7.50 18.70 -24.89
N TYR A 208 -6.62 18.43 -25.85
CA TYR A 208 -7.00 18.16 -27.24
C TYR A 208 -7.68 16.79 -27.47
N ALA A 209 -7.70 15.92 -26.47
CA ALA A 209 -8.18 14.54 -26.58
C ALA A 209 -9.32 14.19 -25.61
N SER A 210 -9.62 15.07 -24.66
CA SER A 210 -10.55 14.81 -23.56
C SER A 210 -11.66 15.87 -23.43
N GLY A 211 -12.07 16.48 -24.55
CA GLY A 211 -13.19 17.43 -24.59
C GLY A 211 -12.82 18.91 -24.40
N GLY A 212 -11.53 19.23 -24.19
CA GLY A 212 -11.02 20.59 -24.06
C GLY A 212 -11.25 21.26 -22.70
N GLY A 213 -10.61 22.41 -22.49
CA GLY A 213 -10.68 23.16 -21.24
C GLY A 213 -9.77 22.64 -20.13
N ILE A 214 -8.72 21.89 -20.48
CA ILE A 214 -7.73 21.40 -19.52
C ILE A 214 -6.58 22.42 -19.42
N SER A 215 -6.34 22.88 -18.19
CA SER A 215 -5.34 23.88 -17.81
C SER A 215 -4.90 23.64 -16.38
N THR A 216 -3.98 24.45 -15.86
CA THR A 216 -3.57 24.39 -14.44
C THR A 216 -4.69 24.73 -13.45
N ASP A 217 -5.76 25.37 -13.91
CA ASP A 217 -6.94 25.67 -13.09
C ASP A 217 -7.97 24.52 -13.09
N THR A 218 -7.74 23.48 -13.89
CA THR A 218 -8.70 22.36 -14.04
C THR A 218 -8.63 21.45 -12.82
N PRO A 219 -9.72 21.33 -12.04
CA PRO A 219 -9.75 20.49 -10.85
C PRO A 219 -9.79 19.00 -11.19
N VAL A 220 -9.01 18.24 -10.44
CA VAL A 220 -9.04 16.77 -10.39
C VAL A 220 -9.83 16.36 -9.15
N TYR A 221 -10.84 15.52 -9.33
CA TYR A 221 -11.73 15.04 -8.29
C TYR A 221 -11.38 13.61 -7.89
N ALA A 222 -11.59 13.29 -6.61
CA ALA A 222 -11.73 11.89 -6.23
C ALA A 222 -12.90 11.27 -6.99
N MET A 223 -12.84 9.97 -7.23
CA MET A 223 -13.73 9.28 -8.15
C MET A 223 -14.88 8.57 -7.44
N GLY A 224 -14.92 8.60 -6.11
CA GLY A 224 -15.89 7.85 -5.33
C GLY A 224 -15.58 8.00 -3.85
N GLU A 225 -16.32 7.32 -2.99
CA GLU A 225 -16.01 7.29 -1.56
C GLU A 225 -14.69 6.56 -1.32
N GLY A 226 -13.72 7.25 -0.72
CA GLY A 226 -12.38 6.71 -0.54
C GLY A 226 -11.56 7.40 0.55
N VAL A 227 -10.33 6.93 0.71
CA VAL A 227 -9.35 7.46 1.66
C VAL A 227 -8.05 7.78 0.93
N VAL A 228 -7.51 8.97 1.16
CA VAL A 228 -6.21 9.38 0.63
C VAL A 228 -5.12 8.57 1.33
N VAL A 229 -4.30 7.86 0.55
CA VAL A 229 -3.17 7.05 1.06
C VAL A 229 -1.81 7.69 0.77
N ARG A 230 -1.75 8.68 -0.13
CA ARG A 230 -0.58 9.52 -0.41
C ARG A 230 -1.02 10.91 -0.89
N ALA A 231 -0.31 11.96 -0.46
CA ALA A 231 -0.47 13.32 -0.97
C ALA A 231 0.86 14.09 -0.95
N ASP A 232 1.40 14.42 -2.13
CA ASP A 232 2.77 14.97 -2.27
C ASP A 232 2.82 16.50 -2.11
N HIS A 233 2.41 17.02 -0.95
CA HIS A 233 2.49 18.47 -0.64
C HIS A 233 3.91 19.04 -0.73
N ASN A 234 4.91 18.20 -0.43
CA ASN A 234 6.33 18.57 -0.43
C ASN A 234 7.08 18.02 -1.66
N PHE A 235 6.38 17.77 -2.77
CA PHE A 235 7.00 17.31 -4.02
C PHE A 235 8.16 18.25 -4.43
N VAL A 236 9.29 17.63 -4.79
CA VAL A 236 10.46 18.32 -5.34
C VAL A 236 10.70 17.77 -6.74
N GLU A 237 10.69 18.69 -7.71
CA GLU A 237 10.97 18.36 -9.11
C GLU A 237 12.44 17.93 -9.32
N TYR A 238 12.70 17.19 -10.39
CA TYR A 238 14.06 16.96 -10.87
C TYR A 238 14.84 18.27 -10.97
N HIS A 239 16.09 18.28 -10.50
CA HIS A 239 16.86 19.51 -10.45
C HIS A 239 17.31 20.00 -11.83
N SER A 240 17.35 19.10 -12.82
CA SER A 240 17.74 19.41 -14.19
C SER A 240 17.30 18.33 -15.18
N ALA A 241 17.23 18.68 -16.45
CA ALA A 241 17.00 17.72 -17.54
C ALA A 241 18.08 16.62 -17.57
N GLU A 242 19.33 16.94 -17.20
CA GLU A 242 20.42 15.96 -17.13
C GLU A 242 20.19 14.89 -16.06
N GLU A 243 19.63 15.26 -14.91
CA GLU A 243 19.30 14.30 -13.85
C GLU A 243 18.19 13.36 -14.30
N ARG A 244 17.12 13.89 -14.89
CA ARG A 244 16.02 13.09 -15.43
C ARG A 244 16.50 12.17 -16.56
N GLU A 245 17.37 12.65 -17.44
CA GLU A 245 17.92 11.85 -18.54
C GLU A 245 18.83 10.72 -18.04
N LYS A 246 19.52 10.89 -16.90
CA LYS A 246 20.29 9.79 -16.28
C LYS A 246 19.38 8.63 -15.87
N ASP A 247 18.25 8.95 -15.23
CA ASP A 247 17.27 7.94 -14.84
C ASP A 247 16.65 7.23 -16.05
N LEU A 248 16.28 7.97 -17.10
CA LEU A 248 15.76 7.41 -18.35
C LEU A 248 16.79 6.56 -19.10
N SER A 249 18.04 7.04 -19.18
CA SER A 249 19.15 6.29 -19.79
C SER A 249 19.45 5.01 -19.02
N TYR A 250 19.37 5.03 -17.68
CA TYR A 250 19.52 3.83 -16.86
C TYR A 250 18.40 2.82 -17.13
N ALA A 251 17.14 3.26 -17.16
CA ALA A 251 16.01 2.40 -17.55
C ALA A 251 16.17 1.84 -18.98
N ALA A 252 16.67 2.67 -19.91
CA ALA A 252 16.98 2.27 -21.26
C ALA A 252 18.06 1.17 -21.32
N GLU A 253 19.11 1.29 -20.49
CA GLU A 253 20.24 0.37 -20.41
C GLU A 253 19.86 -1.00 -19.84
N ILE A 254 19.07 -1.03 -18.76
CA ILE A 254 18.71 -2.28 -18.08
C ILE A 254 17.53 -3.01 -18.73
N GLY A 255 16.77 -2.32 -19.59
CA GLY A 255 15.67 -2.93 -20.35
C GLY A 255 14.29 -2.84 -19.68
N GLU A 256 14.15 -2.10 -18.59
CA GLU A 256 12.89 -1.87 -17.86
C GLU A 256 12.95 -0.53 -17.08
N THR A 257 11.80 0.02 -16.67
CA THR A 257 11.77 1.22 -15.79
C THR A 257 11.70 0.78 -14.32
N PRO A 258 12.73 1.01 -13.49
CA PRO A 258 12.65 0.76 -12.06
C PRO A 258 11.53 1.56 -11.39
N GLU A 259 10.81 0.97 -10.45
CA GLU A 259 9.62 1.60 -9.84
C GLU A 259 9.92 2.89 -9.09
N TYR A 260 11.01 2.96 -8.31
CA TYR A 260 11.41 4.19 -7.63
C TYR A 260 11.75 5.34 -8.61
N ILE A 261 12.24 5.02 -9.81
CA ILE A 261 12.44 6.00 -10.89
C ILE A 261 11.09 6.35 -11.50
N PHE A 262 10.24 5.36 -11.73
CA PHE A 262 8.95 5.61 -12.36
C PHE A 262 8.05 6.47 -11.48
N ASP A 263 8.11 6.30 -10.15
CA ASP A 263 7.44 7.18 -9.19
C ASP A 263 7.90 8.64 -9.32
N LYS A 264 9.21 8.90 -9.44
CA LYS A 264 9.72 10.26 -9.69
C LYS A 264 9.21 10.84 -11.00
N LEU A 265 9.18 10.03 -12.06
CA LEU A 265 8.70 10.46 -13.38
C LEU A 265 7.21 10.83 -13.38
N ARG A 266 6.41 10.30 -12.43
CA ARG A 266 5.00 10.70 -12.23
C ARG A 266 4.84 12.10 -11.63
N GLY A 267 5.91 12.67 -11.07
CA GLY A 267 5.87 14.00 -10.48
C GLY A 267 5.06 14.07 -9.19
N ARG A 268 4.30 15.15 -9.03
CA ARG A 268 3.43 15.36 -7.86
C ARG A 268 2.19 14.48 -7.96
N GLN A 269 1.91 13.73 -6.90
CA GLN A 269 0.83 12.75 -6.89
C GLN A 269 -0.13 12.86 -5.71
N VAL A 270 -1.36 12.38 -5.92
CA VAL A 270 -2.30 11.97 -4.86
C VAL A 270 -2.78 10.57 -5.16
N TRP A 271 -2.80 9.69 -4.16
CA TRP A 271 -3.31 8.33 -4.30
C TRP A 271 -4.53 8.15 -3.40
N VAL A 272 -5.58 7.53 -3.94
CA VAL A 272 -6.84 7.30 -3.23
C VAL A 272 -7.20 5.82 -3.30
N GLN A 273 -7.36 5.21 -2.13
CA GLN A 273 -7.93 3.87 -1.96
C GLN A 273 -9.45 3.99 -1.87
N TYR A 274 -10.15 3.21 -2.66
CA TYR A 274 -11.60 3.05 -2.66
C TYR A 274 -11.98 1.65 -2.18
N GLU A 275 -13.28 1.37 -2.12
CA GLU A 275 -13.80 0.04 -1.80
C GLU A 275 -13.42 -1.02 -2.86
N GLY A 276 -13.49 -2.29 -2.47
CA GLY A 276 -13.28 -3.42 -3.39
C GLY A 276 -11.85 -3.54 -3.93
N GLY A 277 -10.84 -3.12 -3.14
CA GLY A 277 -9.43 -3.17 -3.55
C GLY A 277 -9.05 -2.16 -4.64
N VAL A 278 -9.95 -1.25 -5.01
CA VAL A 278 -9.70 -0.28 -6.09
C VAL A 278 -8.81 0.86 -5.59
N MET A 279 -7.71 1.15 -6.29
CA MET A 279 -6.83 2.29 -5.97
C MET A 279 -6.53 3.09 -7.24
N ASN A 280 -6.55 4.42 -7.14
CA ASN A 280 -6.10 5.29 -8.23
C ASN A 280 -4.93 6.17 -7.79
N ARG A 281 -3.97 6.35 -8.71
CA ARG A 281 -2.89 7.34 -8.61
C ARG A 281 -3.17 8.47 -9.57
N PHE A 282 -3.21 9.70 -9.08
CA PHE A 282 -3.37 10.92 -9.88
C PHE A 282 -2.03 11.63 -9.94
N ALA A 283 -1.43 11.69 -11.12
CA ALA A 283 -0.05 12.14 -11.33
C ALA A 283 0.03 13.44 -12.14
N HIS A 284 1.25 13.96 -12.25
CA HIS A 284 1.59 15.23 -12.92
C HIS A 284 0.86 16.46 -12.35
N LEU A 285 0.35 16.39 -11.12
CA LEU A 285 -0.49 17.45 -10.56
C LEU A 285 0.25 18.79 -10.48
N HIS A 286 -0.46 19.89 -10.70
CA HIS A 286 0.04 21.26 -10.53
C HIS A 286 0.05 21.69 -9.06
N ASP A 287 -1.01 21.34 -8.32
CA ASP A 287 -1.16 21.66 -6.89
C ASP A 287 -2.11 20.67 -6.22
N ILE A 288 -2.06 20.60 -4.89
CA ILE A 288 -2.91 19.75 -4.03
C ILE A 288 -3.56 20.64 -2.97
N PRO A 289 -4.90 20.61 -2.78
CA PRO A 289 -5.54 21.38 -1.71
C PRO A 289 -5.00 21.00 -0.33
N ALA A 290 -4.74 22.01 0.52
CA ALA A 290 -4.04 21.82 1.80
C ALA A 290 -4.76 20.86 2.78
N ASP A 291 -6.08 20.70 2.65
CA ASP A 291 -6.89 19.77 3.44
C ASP A 291 -6.84 18.32 2.96
N ILE A 292 -6.25 18.06 1.78
CA ILE A 292 -6.06 16.71 1.24
C ILE A 292 -4.75 16.15 1.79
N GLN A 293 -4.87 15.47 2.93
CA GLN A 293 -3.76 14.81 3.63
C GLN A 293 -3.98 13.29 3.66
N VAL A 294 -2.93 12.51 3.93
CA VAL A 294 -3.04 11.07 4.18
C VAL A 294 -4.09 10.81 5.29
N GLY A 295 -4.98 9.85 5.06
CA GLY A 295 -6.13 9.54 5.93
C GLY A 295 -7.39 10.39 5.68
N THR A 296 -7.33 11.40 4.80
CA THR A 296 -8.50 12.23 4.45
C THR A 296 -9.55 11.38 3.73
N LYS A 297 -10.80 11.43 4.20
CA LYS A 297 -11.94 10.83 3.51
C LYS A 297 -12.44 11.74 2.41
N VAL A 298 -12.65 11.18 1.22
CA VAL A 298 -13.03 11.90 0.01
C VAL A 298 -14.24 11.25 -0.67
N ASN A 299 -14.88 11.99 -1.58
CA ASN A 299 -15.97 11.50 -2.44
C ASN A 299 -15.89 12.14 -3.84
N GLY A 300 -16.79 11.76 -4.76
CA GLY A 300 -16.88 12.29 -6.14
C GLY A 300 -16.95 13.83 -6.28
N ALA A 301 -17.32 14.54 -5.21
CA ALA A 301 -17.38 16.00 -5.21
C ALA A 301 -16.09 16.67 -4.69
N THR A 302 -15.16 15.90 -4.12
CA THR A 302 -13.96 16.40 -3.45
C THR A 302 -12.85 16.65 -4.47
N ILE A 303 -12.31 17.87 -4.51
CA ILE A 303 -11.13 18.21 -5.30
C ILE A 303 -9.91 17.66 -4.57
N ILE A 304 -9.11 16.85 -5.25
CA ILE A 304 -7.89 16.25 -4.71
C ILE A 304 -6.62 16.83 -5.33
N GLY A 305 -6.74 17.58 -6.43
CA GLY A 305 -5.61 18.22 -7.09
C GLY A 305 -6.04 19.09 -8.25
N TYR A 306 -5.05 19.61 -8.97
CA TYR A 306 -5.23 20.36 -10.20
C TYR A 306 -4.32 19.80 -11.28
N VAL A 307 -4.79 19.79 -12.53
CA VAL A 307 -4.01 19.27 -13.66
C VAL A 307 -2.70 20.05 -13.81
N GLY A 308 -1.60 19.37 -14.12
CA GLY A 308 -0.30 19.99 -14.31
C GLY A 308 0.56 19.23 -15.31
N ASN A 309 1.88 19.36 -15.13
CA ASN A 309 2.88 18.63 -15.89
C ASN A 309 4.12 18.25 -15.04
N SER A 310 4.00 18.21 -13.71
CA SER A 310 5.14 17.89 -12.83
C SER A 310 5.74 16.52 -13.15
N GLY A 311 7.07 16.34 -13.02
CA GLY A 311 7.78 15.11 -13.39
C GLY A 311 8.02 14.91 -14.90
N THR A 312 7.34 15.68 -15.75
CA THR A 312 7.55 15.65 -17.21
C THR A 312 8.78 16.44 -17.63
N SER A 313 9.27 16.23 -18.86
CA SER A 313 10.34 17.05 -19.42
C SER A 313 9.97 18.54 -19.50
N ASP A 314 8.70 18.87 -19.78
CA ASP A 314 8.25 20.26 -19.89
C ASP A 314 8.36 20.99 -18.55
N SER A 315 7.97 20.37 -17.42
CA SER A 315 8.13 20.96 -16.08
C SER A 315 9.61 21.14 -15.71
N VAL A 316 10.46 20.15 -16.03
CA VAL A 316 11.91 20.21 -15.78
C VAL A 316 12.58 21.33 -16.59
N ASP A 317 12.12 21.57 -17.81
CA ASP A 317 12.54 22.68 -18.67
C ASP A 317 11.85 24.02 -18.31
N GLN A 318 11.09 24.06 -17.20
CA GLN A 318 10.37 25.22 -16.68
C GLN A 318 9.29 25.76 -17.64
N ASN A 319 8.75 24.90 -18.50
CA ASN A 319 7.64 25.18 -19.40
C ASN A 319 6.32 24.67 -18.80
N TYR A 320 5.82 25.36 -17.78
CA TYR A 320 4.66 24.93 -16.98
C TYR A 320 3.31 24.96 -17.72
N GLU A 321 3.26 25.50 -18.94
CA GLU A 321 2.05 25.59 -19.77
C GLU A 321 2.00 24.53 -20.88
N ALA A 322 3.09 23.77 -21.06
CA ALA A 322 3.18 22.73 -22.09
C ALA A 322 2.95 21.33 -21.51
N GLY A 323 2.42 20.44 -22.34
CA GLY A 323 2.22 19.05 -21.95
C GLY A 323 1.29 18.88 -20.75
N LEU A 324 0.36 19.81 -20.51
CA LEU A 324 -0.60 19.71 -19.42
C LEU A 324 -1.54 18.52 -19.65
N HIS A 325 -1.59 17.60 -18.68
CA HIS A 325 -2.50 16.48 -18.64
C HIS A 325 -2.60 15.89 -17.23
N LEU A 326 -3.72 15.23 -16.94
CA LEU A 326 -3.76 14.28 -15.83
C LEU A 326 -3.31 12.93 -16.35
N HIS A 327 -2.36 12.30 -15.65
CA HIS A 327 -2.09 10.88 -15.80
C HIS A 327 -2.75 10.14 -14.62
N GLN A 328 -3.51 9.09 -14.92
CA GLN A 328 -4.27 8.35 -13.93
C GLN A 328 -4.03 6.85 -14.07
N ASP A 329 -3.41 6.25 -13.05
CA ASP A 329 -3.32 4.79 -12.92
C ASP A 329 -4.53 4.25 -12.14
N LEU A 330 -5.00 3.06 -12.51
CA LEU A 330 -6.12 2.35 -11.85
C LEU A 330 -5.68 0.91 -11.52
N PHE A 331 -5.79 0.56 -10.24
CA PHE A 331 -5.42 -0.74 -9.69
C PHE A 331 -6.62 -1.44 -9.05
N ILE A 332 -6.59 -2.77 -9.05
CA ILE A 332 -7.49 -3.64 -8.30
C ILE A 332 -6.61 -4.64 -7.54
N TYR A 333 -6.63 -4.58 -6.21
CA TYR A 333 -5.78 -5.40 -5.32
C TYR A 333 -4.29 -5.40 -5.71
N GLY A 334 -3.73 -4.21 -5.96
CA GLY A 334 -2.30 -4.04 -6.32
C GLY A 334 -1.97 -4.31 -7.79
N GLU A 335 -2.90 -4.85 -8.57
CA GLU A 335 -2.71 -5.13 -9.99
C GLU A 335 -3.32 -4.05 -10.89
N LEU A 336 -2.64 -3.70 -11.99
CA LEU A 336 -3.19 -2.76 -12.97
C LEU A 336 -4.42 -3.36 -13.63
N PHE A 337 -5.53 -2.61 -13.66
CA PHE A 337 -6.83 -3.13 -14.10
C PHE A 337 -6.83 -3.71 -15.53
N TRP A 338 -5.91 -3.24 -16.39
CA TRP A 338 -5.82 -3.59 -17.80
C TRP A 338 -4.90 -4.78 -18.09
N THR A 339 -4.23 -5.34 -17.09
CA THR A 339 -3.19 -6.38 -17.24
C THR A 339 -3.63 -7.56 -18.13
N TYR A 340 -4.91 -7.92 -18.05
CA TYR A 340 -5.49 -9.07 -18.75
C TYR A 340 -6.42 -8.69 -19.92
N LEU A 341 -6.42 -7.41 -20.31
CA LEU A 341 -7.29 -6.87 -21.36
C LEU A 341 -6.50 -6.54 -22.62
N ASP A 342 -7.13 -6.70 -23.79
CA ASP A 342 -6.63 -6.08 -25.01
C ASP A 342 -7.03 -4.60 -25.12
N GLU A 343 -6.43 -3.85 -26.07
CA GLU A 343 -6.68 -2.41 -26.23
C GLU A 343 -8.18 -2.10 -26.47
N GLY A 344 -8.90 -2.99 -27.18
CA GLY A 344 -10.33 -2.81 -27.43
C GLY A 344 -11.16 -2.96 -26.17
N GLU A 345 -10.84 -3.97 -25.36
CA GLU A 345 -11.48 -4.21 -24.05
C GLU A 345 -11.15 -3.08 -23.06
N VAL A 346 -9.93 -2.56 -23.06
CA VAL A 346 -9.54 -1.38 -22.26
C VAL A 346 -10.41 -0.18 -22.61
N ILE A 347 -10.60 0.11 -23.90
CA ILE A 347 -11.47 1.21 -24.34
C ILE A 347 -12.91 0.95 -23.90
N GLU A 348 -13.42 -0.27 -24.09
CA GLU A 348 -14.78 -0.64 -23.70
C GLU A 348 -15.02 -0.40 -22.20
N VAL A 349 -14.13 -0.88 -21.34
CA VAL A 349 -14.21 -0.67 -19.88
C VAL A 349 -14.21 0.82 -19.57
N LEU A 350 -13.22 1.57 -20.06
CA LEU A 350 -13.07 3.00 -19.76
C LEU A 350 -14.28 3.83 -20.21
N GLU A 351 -14.84 3.57 -21.39
CA GLU A 351 -16.02 4.28 -21.88
C GLU A 351 -17.31 3.93 -21.11
N GLN A 352 -17.40 2.74 -20.55
CA GLN A 352 -18.59 2.29 -19.81
C GLN A 352 -18.59 2.78 -18.37
N ILE A 353 -17.42 2.88 -17.74
CA ILE A 353 -17.31 3.42 -16.39
C ILE A 353 -17.38 4.96 -16.37
N TRP A 354 -17.08 5.66 -17.49
CA TRP A 354 -16.90 7.13 -17.51
C TRP A 354 -17.64 7.89 -18.61
#